data_AF-S8DRS6-F1
#
_entry.id   AF-S8DRS6-F1
#
_cell.length_a   1.000
_cell.length_b   1.000
_cell.length_c   1.000
_cell.angle_alpha   90.00
_cell.angle_beta   90.00
_cell.angle_gamma   90.00
#
_symmetry.space_group_name_H-M   'P 1'
#
loop_
_entity.id
_entity.type
_entity.pdbx_description
1 polymer ?
#
loop_
_entity_poly.entity_id
_entity_poly.type
_entity_poly.pdbx_seq_one_letter_code
_entity_poly.pdbx_strand_id
1 'polypeptide(L)'
;MQILECTATLSRPAAASISLVSSWARKLALPHLFRTLVHRKAPLPITVAISAARTASTPASRSTLPAHLGRHVRALWAESIGIASTVSEMDVFRACPSVEHLALPAPALRTLYMVCQALDKHARAPGKSPLPFLAALREVTLLSHTLRYEWHILVGLRIPDGRPLLQNITHLRLQDMRVSAYVPHAHLPNLTNLALPYLDLGANISHDLLRLPDGILEHPSLQMVVLTVDERKYLHNPWYHIVRYSVSGTGNVRYSSPRESFRALVKQAYLKDDRVHVILSPRIGQTAVEEWDAAGRGGESIWEVAARVKGDEQYGLELPSTYAPNIRR
;
A
#
# COMPACT_ATOMS: atom_id res chain seq x y z
N MET A 1 -26.60 -4.18 -22.40
CA MET A 1 -25.63 -4.91 -21.56
C MET A 1 -24.56 -3.98 -20.99
N GLN A 2 -23.94 -3.14 -21.82
CA GLN A 2 -22.91 -2.15 -21.41
C GLN A 2 -23.34 -1.22 -20.26
N ILE A 3 -24.62 -0.83 -20.19
CA ILE A 3 -25.12 0.06 -19.12
C ILE A 3 -24.93 -0.57 -17.73
N LEU A 4 -25.33 -1.84 -17.54
CA LEU A 4 -25.22 -2.50 -16.23
C LEU A 4 -23.77 -2.68 -15.79
N GLU A 5 -22.88 -2.97 -16.74
CA GLU A 5 -21.44 -3.15 -16.48
C GLU A 5 -20.77 -1.82 -16.14
N CYS A 6 -21.11 -0.75 -16.86
CA CYS A 6 -20.68 0.59 -16.54
C CYS A 6 -21.15 1.01 -15.15
N THR A 7 -22.44 0.83 -14.84
CA THR A 7 -23.01 1.16 -13.52
C THR A 7 -22.36 0.34 -12.40
N ALA A 8 -22.13 -0.96 -12.61
CA ALA A 8 -21.46 -1.81 -11.63
C ALA A 8 -19.99 -1.42 -11.41
N THR A 9 -19.31 -0.95 -12.45
CA THR A 9 -17.93 -0.45 -12.36
C THR A 9 -17.85 0.86 -11.58
N LEU A 10 -18.81 1.76 -11.79
CA LEU A 10 -18.82 3.09 -11.18
C LEU A 10 -19.21 3.08 -9.69
N SER A 11 -20.02 2.12 -9.24
CA SER A 11 -20.59 2.15 -7.89
C SER A 11 -20.79 0.76 -7.28
N ARG A 12 -20.18 0.54 -6.11
CA ARG A 12 -20.33 -0.71 -5.35
C ARG A 12 -21.78 -0.95 -4.88
N PRO A 13 -22.51 0.03 -4.32
CA PRO A 13 -23.93 -0.12 -4.03
C PRO A 13 -24.73 -0.54 -5.27
N ALA A 14 -24.43 0.05 -6.44
CA ALA A 14 -25.12 -0.32 -7.67
C ALA A 14 -24.77 -1.73 -8.14
N ALA A 15 -23.50 -2.14 -8.09
CA ALA A 15 -23.10 -3.52 -8.34
C ALA A 15 -23.82 -4.51 -7.41
N ALA A 16 -23.96 -4.16 -6.13
CA ALA A 16 -24.70 -4.97 -5.16
C ALA A 16 -26.18 -5.09 -5.55
N SER A 17 -26.85 -3.98 -5.86
CA SER A 17 -28.25 -3.98 -6.32
C SER A 17 -28.43 -4.81 -7.59
N ILE A 18 -27.55 -4.64 -8.59
CA ILE A 18 -27.56 -5.41 -9.85
C ILE A 18 -27.42 -6.91 -9.57
N SER A 19 -26.58 -7.30 -8.61
CA SER A 19 -26.33 -8.70 -8.26
C SER A 19 -27.54 -9.44 -7.68
N LEU A 20 -28.54 -8.70 -7.20
CA LEU A 20 -29.78 -9.21 -6.62
C LEU A 20 -30.89 -9.40 -7.67
N VAL A 21 -30.79 -8.76 -8.84
CA VAL A 21 -31.86 -8.77 -9.85
C VAL A 21 -32.06 -10.15 -10.50
N SER A 22 -30.98 -10.80 -10.94
CA SER A 22 -31.04 -12.11 -11.58
C SER A 22 -29.70 -12.84 -11.50
N SER A 23 -29.68 -14.15 -11.78
CA SER A 23 -28.46 -14.96 -11.81
C SER A 23 -27.47 -14.50 -12.88
N TRP A 24 -27.96 -13.99 -14.01
CA TRP A 24 -27.13 -13.42 -15.07
C TRP A 24 -26.54 -12.07 -14.65
N ALA A 25 -27.36 -11.16 -14.10
CA ALA A 25 -26.90 -9.87 -13.61
C ALA A 25 -25.87 -10.02 -12.47
N ARG A 26 -26.04 -11.05 -11.63
CA ARG A 26 -25.06 -11.46 -10.63
C ARG A 26 -23.71 -11.80 -11.24
N LYS A 27 -23.65 -12.64 -12.28
CA LYS A 27 -22.38 -12.99 -12.93
C LYS A 27 -21.63 -11.76 -13.46
N LEU A 28 -22.36 -10.77 -13.95
CA LEU A 28 -21.80 -9.50 -14.43
C LEU A 28 -21.33 -8.61 -13.26
N ALA A 29 -22.07 -8.53 -12.16
CA ALA A 29 -21.74 -7.65 -11.04
C ALA A 29 -20.65 -8.19 -10.10
N LEU A 30 -20.53 -9.52 -9.94
CA LEU A 30 -19.59 -10.14 -9.00
C LEU A 30 -18.13 -9.69 -9.17
N PRO A 31 -17.56 -9.61 -10.40
CA PRO A 31 -16.21 -9.08 -10.62
C PRO A 31 -15.98 -7.69 -10.05
N HIS A 32 -16.99 -6.82 -10.10
CA HIS A 32 -16.89 -5.44 -9.59
C HIS A 32 -17.13 -5.38 -8.08
N LEU A 33 -18.07 -6.20 -7.57
CA LEU A 33 -18.40 -6.23 -6.14
C LEU A 33 -17.26 -6.78 -5.28
N PHE A 34 -16.55 -7.80 -5.79
CA PHE A 34 -15.47 -8.49 -5.09
C PHE A 34 -14.08 -8.14 -5.65
N ARG A 35 -13.96 -7.06 -6.44
CA ARG A 35 -12.67 -6.60 -6.99
C ARG A 35 -11.65 -6.32 -5.90
N THR A 36 -12.10 -5.63 -4.84
CA THR A 36 -11.28 -5.26 -3.69
C THR A 36 -11.73 -6.04 -2.45
N LEU A 37 -10.78 -6.60 -1.71
CA LEU A 37 -11.02 -7.28 -0.45
C LEU A 37 -10.14 -6.68 0.64
N VAL A 38 -10.78 -6.16 1.69
CA VAL A 38 -10.09 -5.68 2.89
C VAL A 38 -10.26 -6.73 4.00
N HIS A 39 -9.22 -7.51 4.24
CA HIS A 39 -9.14 -8.49 5.30
C HIS A 39 -8.53 -7.86 6.55
N ARG A 40 -9.39 -7.44 7.48
CA ARG A 40 -9.00 -7.02 8.82
C ARG A 40 -9.31 -8.13 9.81
N LYS A 41 -8.30 -8.55 10.58
CA LYS A 41 -8.56 -9.42 11.73
C LYS A 41 -9.15 -8.55 12.83
N ALA A 42 -10.44 -8.74 13.13
CA ALA A 42 -11.04 -8.11 14.30
C ALA A 42 -10.19 -8.49 15.54
N PRO A 43 -9.82 -7.53 16.40
CA PRO A 43 -9.13 -7.86 17.64
C PRO A 43 -10.00 -8.83 18.42
N LEU A 44 -9.46 -10.02 18.71
CA LEU A 44 -10.16 -10.98 19.55
C LEU A 44 -10.27 -10.37 20.95
N PRO A 45 -11.47 -10.32 21.56
CA PRO A 45 -11.60 -9.96 22.96
C PRO A 45 -10.70 -10.86 23.80
N ILE A 46 -10.01 -10.29 24.80
CA ILE A 46 -9.04 -11.00 25.66
C ILE A 46 -9.67 -12.28 26.25
N THR A 47 -10.96 -12.24 26.58
CA THR A 47 -11.72 -13.40 27.07
C THR A 47 -11.75 -14.57 26.09
N VAL A 48 -11.93 -14.29 24.79
CA VAL A 48 -11.92 -15.31 23.73
C VAL A 48 -10.51 -15.84 23.47
N ALA A 49 -9.49 -14.99 23.58
CA ALA A 49 -8.10 -15.41 23.44
C ALA A 49 -7.68 -16.41 24.53
N ILE A 50 -8.09 -16.18 25.78
CA ILE A 50 -7.81 -17.06 26.91
C ILE A 50 -8.55 -18.40 26.78
N SER A 51 -9.80 -18.39 26.30
CA SER A 51 -10.58 -19.62 26.08
C SER A 51 -10.07 -20.44 24.88
N ALA A 52 -9.60 -19.79 23.81
CA ALA A 52 -9.02 -20.46 22.66
C ALA A 52 -7.69 -21.17 22.99
N ALA A 53 -6.91 -20.65 23.94
CA ALA A 53 -5.69 -21.31 24.42
C ALA A 53 -5.98 -22.61 25.19
N ARG A 54 -7.18 -22.77 25.76
CA ARG A 54 -7.58 -23.95 26.54
C ARG A 54 -8.20 -25.07 25.70
N THR A 55 -8.66 -24.78 24.50
CA THR A 55 -9.32 -25.75 23.62
C THR A 55 -8.48 -25.95 22.36
N ALA A 56 -7.45 -26.80 22.47
CA ALA A 56 -6.56 -27.20 21.37
C ALA A 56 -7.24 -28.11 20.32
N SER A 57 -8.56 -27.98 20.14
CA SER A 57 -9.30 -28.69 19.10
C SER A 57 -9.32 -27.82 17.84
N THR A 58 -8.55 -28.25 16.84
CA THR A 58 -8.66 -27.94 15.40
C THR A 58 -8.90 -26.48 15.03
N PRO A 59 -7.93 -25.79 14.39
CA PRO A 59 -8.17 -24.47 13.83
C PRO A 59 -9.17 -24.60 12.68
N ALA A 60 -10.45 -24.41 12.98
CA ALA A 60 -11.45 -24.17 11.94
C ALA A 60 -10.94 -23.00 11.11
N SER A 61 -10.57 -23.26 9.85
CA SER A 61 -10.19 -22.24 8.88
C SER A 61 -11.27 -21.15 8.89
N ARG A 62 -10.97 -20.01 9.53
CA ARG A 62 -11.93 -18.91 9.69
C ARG A 62 -11.98 -17.99 8.48
N SER A 63 -11.18 -18.26 7.43
CA SER A 63 -11.34 -17.57 6.16
C SER A 63 -12.55 -18.13 5.44
N THR A 64 -13.68 -17.42 5.55
CA THR A 64 -14.97 -17.78 4.98
C THR A 64 -15.11 -17.43 3.50
N LEU A 65 -14.06 -16.89 2.85
CA LEU A 65 -14.17 -16.45 1.47
C LEU A 65 -14.32 -17.69 0.55
N PRO A 66 -15.50 -17.89 -0.07
CA PRO A 66 -15.68 -18.99 -1.00
C PRO A 66 -14.71 -18.86 -2.19
N ALA A 67 -14.08 -19.95 -2.60
CA ALA A 67 -13.07 -19.94 -3.67
C ALA A 67 -13.58 -19.30 -4.98
N HIS A 68 -14.87 -19.47 -5.29
CA HIS A 68 -15.49 -18.88 -6.48
C HIS A 68 -15.64 -17.35 -6.42
N LEU A 69 -15.57 -16.74 -5.24
CA LEU A 69 -15.54 -15.29 -5.06
C LEU A 69 -14.10 -14.76 -5.08
N GLY A 70 -13.16 -15.49 -4.46
CA GLY A 70 -11.77 -15.05 -4.37
C GLY A 70 -11.05 -14.91 -5.72
N ARG A 71 -11.47 -15.66 -6.77
CA ARG A 71 -10.99 -15.44 -8.14
C ARG A 71 -11.31 -14.06 -8.74
N HIS A 72 -12.27 -13.34 -8.17
CA HIS A 72 -12.63 -11.99 -8.60
C HIS A 72 -11.82 -10.90 -7.87
N VAL A 73 -11.11 -11.26 -6.81
CA VAL A 73 -10.28 -10.34 -6.02
C VAL A 73 -9.01 -10.02 -6.81
N ARG A 74 -8.89 -8.76 -7.21
CA ARG A 74 -7.69 -8.19 -7.86
C ARG A 74 -6.87 -7.34 -6.90
N ALA A 75 -7.51 -6.71 -5.93
CA ALA A 75 -6.84 -5.96 -4.89
C ALA A 75 -7.12 -6.59 -3.53
N LEU A 76 -6.08 -7.04 -2.83
CA LEU A 76 -6.17 -7.60 -1.49
C LEU A 76 -5.43 -6.72 -0.48
N TRP A 77 -6.14 -6.19 0.50
CA TRP A 77 -5.56 -5.50 1.66
C TRP A 77 -5.69 -6.39 2.89
N ALA A 78 -4.58 -6.90 3.40
CA ALA A 78 -4.53 -7.78 4.55
C ALA A 78 -3.84 -7.06 5.72
N GLU A 79 -4.53 -6.79 6.82
CA GLU A 79 -3.93 -6.11 8.00
C GLU A 79 -3.46 -7.08 9.10
N SER A 80 -3.62 -8.39 8.89
CA SER A 80 -3.38 -9.36 9.96
C SER A 80 -1.89 -9.44 10.33
N ILE A 81 -1.62 -9.15 11.61
CA ILE A 81 -0.35 -9.43 12.32
C ILE A 81 -0.69 -10.41 13.45
N GLY A 82 -1.35 -11.51 13.08
CA GLY A 82 -1.71 -12.54 14.05
C GLY A 82 -0.55 -13.51 14.21
N ILE A 83 0.40 -13.25 15.12
CA ILE A 83 1.48 -14.19 15.51
C ILE A 83 0.91 -15.61 15.73
N ALA A 84 -0.33 -15.71 16.21
CA ALA A 84 -1.01 -16.95 16.52
C ALA A 84 -1.68 -17.69 15.33
N SER A 85 -1.72 -17.19 14.09
CA SER A 85 -2.39 -17.94 12.99
C SER A 85 -1.91 -17.57 11.58
N THR A 86 -0.69 -17.98 11.25
CA THR A 86 -0.17 -17.97 9.86
C THR A 86 -1.09 -18.73 8.90
N VAL A 87 -1.72 -19.82 9.36
CA VAL A 87 -2.64 -20.67 8.57
C VAL A 87 -3.79 -19.84 7.98
N SER A 88 -4.41 -18.96 8.77
CA SER A 88 -5.55 -18.15 8.32
C SER A 88 -5.17 -17.20 7.18
N GLU A 89 -3.97 -16.61 7.22
CA GLU A 89 -3.48 -15.72 6.17
C GLU A 89 -3.13 -16.50 4.90
N MET A 90 -2.54 -17.69 5.06
CA MET A 90 -2.28 -18.60 3.92
C MET A 90 -3.57 -18.94 3.18
N ASP A 91 -4.67 -19.18 3.90
CA ASP A 91 -5.96 -19.53 3.30
C ASP A 91 -6.58 -18.36 2.53
N VAL A 92 -6.45 -17.12 3.02
CA VAL A 92 -6.89 -15.91 2.29
C VAL A 92 -6.09 -15.75 1.00
N PHE A 93 -4.77 -15.90 1.05
CA PHE A 93 -3.95 -15.84 -0.17
C PHE A 93 -4.32 -16.92 -1.17
N ARG A 94 -4.47 -18.18 -0.74
CA ARG A 94 -4.90 -19.28 -1.62
C ARG A 94 -6.26 -19.05 -2.25
N ALA A 95 -7.19 -18.45 -1.51
CA ALA A 95 -8.53 -18.13 -2.02
C ALA A 95 -8.49 -17.06 -3.12
N CYS A 96 -7.48 -16.19 -3.14
CA CYS A 96 -7.37 -15.05 -4.05
C CYS A 96 -6.19 -15.21 -5.03
N PRO A 97 -6.27 -16.13 -6.02
CA PRO A 97 -5.13 -16.41 -6.91
C PRO A 97 -4.81 -15.25 -7.87
N SER A 98 -5.81 -14.43 -8.21
CA SER A 98 -5.75 -13.40 -9.24
C SER A 98 -5.39 -12.01 -8.71
N VAL A 99 -4.76 -11.94 -7.53
CA VAL A 99 -4.35 -10.66 -6.93
C VAL A 99 -3.28 -10.00 -7.79
N GLU A 100 -3.55 -8.75 -8.13
CA GLU A 100 -2.69 -7.82 -8.87
C GLU A 100 -2.11 -6.76 -7.93
N HIS A 101 -2.88 -6.31 -6.94
CA HIS A 101 -2.51 -5.28 -5.97
C HIS A 101 -2.57 -5.89 -4.56
N LEU A 102 -1.45 -5.95 -3.86
CA LEU A 102 -1.36 -6.60 -2.55
C LEU A 102 -0.85 -5.62 -1.50
N ALA A 103 -1.69 -5.31 -0.51
CA ALA A 103 -1.30 -4.55 0.66
C ALA A 103 -1.19 -5.47 1.88
N LEU A 104 -0.02 -5.51 2.54
CA LEU A 104 0.24 -6.36 3.71
C LEU A 104 1.32 -5.77 4.65
N PRO A 105 1.36 -6.16 5.94
CA PRO A 105 2.48 -5.84 6.82
C PRO A 105 3.72 -6.61 6.36
N ALA A 106 4.90 -6.01 6.48
CA ALA A 106 6.14 -6.62 6.01
C ALA A 106 6.40 -8.05 6.55
N PRO A 107 6.05 -8.39 7.81
CA PRO A 107 6.17 -9.76 8.31
C PRO A 107 5.34 -10.81 7.53
N ALA A 108 4.23 -10.40 6.91
CA ALA A 108 3.37 -11.29 6.14
C ALA A 108 3.99 -11.70 4.78
N LEU A 109 5.10 -11.09 4.35
CA LEU A 109 5.89 -11.57 3.21
C LEU A 109 6.39 -13.01 3.44
N ARG A 110 6.64 -13.40 4.71
CA ARG A 110 6.99 -14.79 5.05
C ARG A 110 5.82 -15.74 4.82
N THR A 111 4.60 -15.33 5.17
CA THR A 111 3.40 -16.12 4.87
C THR A 111 3.23 -16.28 3.35
N LEU A 112 3.43 -15.20 2.58
CA LEU A 112 3.39 -15.23 1.11
C LEU A 112 4.41 -16.23 0.53
N TYR A 113 5.64 -16.21 1.03
CA TYR A 113 6.69 -17.17 0.68
C TYR A 113 6.25 -18.62 0.95
N MET A 114 5.70 -18.89 2.15
CA MET A 114 5.22 -20.23 2.51
C MET A 114 4.08 -20.71 1.60
N VAL A 115 3.17 -19.82 1.19
CA VAL A 115 2.10 -20.18 0.23
C VAL A 115 2.68 -20.54 -1.12
N CYS A 116 3.63 -19.75 -1.64
CA CYS A 116 4.29 -20.04 -2.91
C CYS A 116 4.99 -21.41 -2.88
N GLN A 117 5.71 -21.72 -1.80
CA GLN A 117 6.37 -23.02 -1.63
C GLN A 117 5.37 -24.19 -1.56
N ALA A 118 4.25 -24.01 -0.85
CA ALA A 118 3.23 -25.05 -0.76
C ALA A 118 2.61 -25.33 -2.14
N LEU A 119 2.37 -24.29 -2.93
CA LEU A 119 1.80 -24.42 -4.28
C LEU A 119 2.78 -25.06 -5.27
N ASP A 120 4.08 -24.73 -5.22
CA ASP A 120 5.09 -25.36 -6.06
C ASP A 120 5.15 -26.88 -5.81
N LYS A 121 5.10 -27.32 -4.55
CA LYS A 121 5.03 -28.74 -4.19
C LYS A 121 3.80 -29.44 -4.79
N HIS A 122 2.66 -28.75 -4.84
CA HIS A 122 1.43 -29.30 -5.42
C HIS A 122 1.43 -29.30 -6.96
N ALA A 123 2.08 -28.33 -7.60
CA ALA A 123 2.17 -28.24 -9.06
C ALA A 123 3.01 -29.36 -9.68
N ARG A 124 3.97 -29.93 -8.92
CA ARG A 124 4.76 -31.08 -9.36
C ARG A 124 3.99 -32.41 -9.37
N ALA A 125 2.76 -32.44 -8.88
CA ALA A 125 1.92 -33.63 -8.95
C ALA A 125 1.39 -33.84 -10.39
N PRO A 126 1.55 -35.04 -10.99
CA PRO A 126 1.10 -35.29 -12.35
C PRO A 126 -0.42 -35.08 -12.48
N GLY A 127 -0.84 -34.39 -13.55
CA GLY A 127 -2.25 -34.20 -13.90
C GLY A 127 -2.95 -32.97 -13.32
N LYS A 128 -2.24 -32.07 -12.60
CA LYS A 128 -2.83 -30.81 -12.11
C LYS A 128 -2.28 -29.61 -12.87
N SER A 129 -3.17 -28.83 -13.48
CA SER A 129 -2.81 -27.52 -14.04
C SER A 129 -2.35 -26.60 -12.90
N PRO A 130 -1.20 -25.92 -13.03
CA PRO A 130 -0.78 -24.94 -12.04
C PRO A 130 -1.83 -23.83 -11.96
N LEU A 131 -2.28 -23.51 -10.74
CA LEU A 131 -3.09 -22.33 -10.51
C LEU A 131 -2.23 -21.09 -10.76
N PRO A 132 -2.72 -20.05 -11.45
CA PRO A 132 -1.97 -18.82 -11.73
C PRO A 132 -1.90 -17.94 -10.47
N PHE A 133 -1.26 -18.44 -9.42
CA PHE A 133 -1.11 -17.74 -8.15
C PHE A 133 -0.03 -16.65 -8.27
N LEU A 134 -0.43 -15.39 -8.03
CA LEU A 134 0.44 -14.20 -8.09
C LEU A 134 1.15 -13.95 -9.43
N ALA A 135 0.79 -14.69 -10.48
CA ALA A 135 1.28 -14.44 -11.84
C ALA A 135 0.88 -13.04 -12.36
N ALA A 136 -0.15 -12.46 -11.73
CA ALA A 136 -0.68 -11.13 -12.01
C ALA A 136 -0.22 -10.06 -11.01
N LEU A 137 0.54 -10.41 -9.95
CA LEU A 137 0.95 -9.44 -8.93
C LEU A 137 1.84 -8.34 -9.54
N ARG A 138 1.37 -7.09 -9.54
CA ARG A 138 2.07 -5.92 -10.08
C ARG A 138 2.39 -4.87 -9.02
N GLU A 139 1.51 -4.70 -8.04
CA GLU A 139 1.64 -3.68 -7.01
C GLU A 139 1.74 -4.30 -5.62
N VAL A 140 2.72 -3.86 -4.84
CA VAL A 140 2.85 -4.23 -3.43
C VAL A 140 2.83 -2.97 -2.57
N THR A 141 1.95 -2.93 -1.56
CA THR A 141 1.92 -1.90 -0.52
C THR A 141 2.32 -2.52 0.82
N LEU A 142 3.41 -2.03 1.42
CA LEU A 142 3.81 -2.43 2.76
C LEU A 142 3.20 -1.51 3.81
N LEU A 143 2.39 -2.09 4.68
CA LEU A 143 1.63 -1.39 5.72
C LEU A 143 2.46 -1.06 6.98
N SER A 144 3.57 -1.76 7.17
CA SER A 144 4.49 -1.59 8.31
C SER A 144 5.90 -1.34 7.80
N HIS A 145 6.77 -0.85 8.70
CA HIS A 145 8.20 -0.80 8.44
C HIS A 145 8.72 -2.14 7.91
N THR A 146 9.71 -2.06 7.02
CA THR A 146 10.32 -3.21 6.39
C THR A 146 11.80 -3.28 6.65
N LEU A 147 12.31 -4.51 6.79
CA LEU A 147 13.69 -4.81 7.07
C LEU A 147 14.28 -5.64 5.93
N ARG A 148 15.59 -5.53 5.73
CA ARG A 148 16.29 -6.18 4.62
C ARG A 148 16.06 -7.69 4.54
N TYR A 149 16.00 -8.38 5.69
CA TYR A 149 15.84 -9.83 5.73
C TYR A 149 14.44 -10.32 5.31
N GLU A 150 13.41 -9.48 5.42
CA GLU A 150 12.03 -9.85 5.04
C GLU A 150 11.88 -9.97 3.52
N TRP A 151 12.68 -9.22 2.76
CA TRP A 151 12.74 -9.30 1.31
C TRP A 151 13.65 -10.40 0.82
N HIS A 152 14.71 -10.72 1.57
CA HIS A 152 15.70 -11.70 1.16
C HIS A 152 15.10 -13.10 0.93
N ILE A 153 14.09 -13.49 1.72
CA ILE A 153 13.40 -14.78 1.54
C ILE A 153 12.64 -14.88 0.21
N LEU A 154 12.30 -13.76 -0.43
CA LEU A 154 11.62 -13.72 -1.72
C LEU A 154 12.60 -13.73 -2.89
N VAL A 155 13.88 -13.47 -2.65
CA VAL A 155 14.91 -13.49 -3.69
C VAL A 155 15.06 -14.92 -4.22
N GLY A 156 14.91 -15.08 -5.53
CA GLY A 156 14.96 -16.40 -6.19
C GLY A 156 13.67 -17.22 -6.07
N LEU A 157 12.67 -16.75 -5.33
CA LEU A 157 11.36 -17.41 -5.28
C LEU A 157 10.70 -17.37 -6.66
N ARG A 158 10.34 -18.54 -7.18
CA ARG A 158 9.62 -18.70 -8.45
C ARG A 158 8.15 -18.99 -8.18
N ILE A 159 7.28 -18.36 -8.95
CA ILE A 159 5.84 -18.68 -8.99
C ILE A 159 5.61 -19.93 -9.87
N PRO A 160 4.42 -20.56 -9.84
CA PRO A 160 4.16 -21.83 -10.53
C PRO A 160 4.39 -21.81 -12.06
N ASP A 161 4.44 -20.63 -12.69
CA ASP A 161 4.77 -20.47 -14.11
C ASP A 161 6.29 -20.42 -14.39
N GLY A 162 7.12 -20.55 -13.35
CA GLY A 162 8.59 -20.54 -13.41
C GLY A 162 9.23 -19.16 -13.36
N ARG A 163 8.46 -18.06 -13.44
CA ARG A 163 9.00 -16.70 -13.36
C ARG A 163 9.38 -16.33 -11.92
N PRO A 164 10.44 -15.54 -11.71
CA PRO A 164 10.73 -14.96 -10.40
C PRO A 164 9.61 -14.03 -9.93
N LEU A 165 9.12 -14.23 -8.70
CA LEU A 165 8.01 -13.44 -8.14
C LEU A 165 8.28 -11.93 -8.21
N LEU A 166 9.50 -11.53 -7.82
CA LEU A 166 9.89 -10.13 -7.70
C LEU A 166 10.01 -9.40 -9.05
N GLN A 167 10.17 -10.12 -10.16
CA GLN A 167 10.20 -9.51 -11.50
C GLN A 167 8.84 -8.99 -11.95
N ASN A 168 7.74 -9.49 -11.38
CA ASN A 168 6.41 -9.07 -11.77
C ASN A 168 5.98 -7.75 -11.13
N ILE A 169 6.66 -7.33 -10.05
CA ILE A 169 6.34 -6.13 -9.29
C ILE A 169 6.88 -4.91 -10.02
N THR A 170 5.97 -4.00 -10.36
CA THR A 170 6.24 -2.73 -11.06
C THR A 170 5.99 -1.53 -10.16
N HIS A 171 5.12 -1.68 -9.16
CA HIS A 171 4.73 -0.62 -8.23
C HIS A 171 5.00 -1.06 -6.79
N LEU A 172 5.75 -0.25 -6.04
CA LEU A 172 6.00 -0.47 -4.61
C LEU A 172 5.59 0.77 -3.81
N ARG A 173 4.72 0.60 -2.81
CA ARG A 173 4.34 1.64 -1.86
C ARG A 173 4.77 1.25 -0.46
N LEU A 174 5.51 2.09 0.23
CA LEU A 174 5.86 1.94 1.65
C LEU A 174 5.03 2.94 2.46
N GLN A 175 4.28 2.49 3.47
CA GLN A 175 3.46 3.38 4.31
C GLN A 175 4.12 3.78 5.62
N ASP A 176 5.13 3.01 6.06
CA ASP A 176 5.85 3.25 7.30
C ASP A 176 7.34 2.96 7.06
N MET A 177 8.19 3.94 7.37
CA MET A 177 9.66 3.80 7.31
C MET A 177 10.33 4.29 8.58
N ARG A 178 9.59 4.38 9.70
CA ARG A 178 10.08 4.99 10.95
C ARG A 178 11.24 4.24 11.59
N VAL A 179 11.31 2.93 11.36
CA VAL A 179 12.34 2.05 11.95
C VAL A 179 13.54 1.92 11.02
N SER A 180 13.32 1.96 9.70
CA SER A 180 14.38 1.76 8.71
C SER A 180 14.05 2.50 7.42
N ALA A 181 15.05 3.21 6.90
CA ALA A 181 14.98 3.85 5.59
C ALA A 181 15.24 2.88 4.41
N TYR A 182 15.29 1.57 4.68
CA TYR A 182 15.57 0.55 3.66
C TYR A 182 14.45 0.45 2.62
N VAL A 183 14.84 0.46 1.34
CA VAL A 183 13.95 0.22 0.21
C VAL A 183 14.50 -0.93 -0.64
N PRO A 184 13.73 -1.99 -0.92
CA PRO A 184 14.17 -3.20 -1.63
C PRO A 184 14.27 -3.01 -3.15
N HIS A 185 14.46 -1.79 -3.65
CA HIS A 185 14.45 -1.46 -5.08
C HIS A 185 15.44 -2.30 -5.89
N ALA A 186 16.64 -2.57 -5.37
CA ALA A 186 17.64 -3.43 -6.02
C ALA A 186 17.18 -4.88 -6.27
N HIS A 187 16.11 -5.35 -5.61
CA HIS A 187 15.53 -6.68 -5.82
C HIS A 187 14.36 -6.69 -6.81
N LEU A 188 13.97 -5.51 -7.32
CA LEU A 188 12.77 -5.31 -8.13
C LEU A 188 13.16 -4.76 -9.52
N PRO A 189 13.69 -5.60 -10.42
CA PRO A 189 14.32 -5.12 -11.67
C PRO A 189 13.36 -4.41 -12.64
N ASN A 190 12.05 -4.62 -12.49
CA ASN A 190 11.00 -3.99 -13.31
C ASN A 190 10.24 -2.90 -12.54
N LEU A 191 10.77 -2.40 -11.43
CA LEU A 191 10.15 -1.34 -10.64
C LEU A 191 10.09 -0.04 -11.45
N THR A 192 8.88 0.41 -11.77
CA THR A 192 8.61 1.67 -12.48
C THR A 192 8.15 2.77 -11.54
N ASN A 193 7.45 2.41 -10.46
CA ASN A 193 6.83 3.37 -9.55
C ASN A 193 7.15 3.02 -8.09
N LEU A 194 7.66 3.99 -7.35
CA LEU A 194 8.01 3.84 -5.94
C LEU A 194 7.36 4.95 -5.11
N ALA A 195 6.59 4.61 -4.07
CA ALA A 195 6.02 5.57 -3.13
C ALA A 195 6.63 5.40 -1.74
N LEU A 196 7.07 6.51 -1.15
CA LEU A 196 7.75 6.56 0.15
C LEU A 196 7.06 7.58 1.09
N PRO A 197 6.91 7.28 2.38
CA PRO A 197 6.37 8.19 3.37
C PRO A 197 7.44 9.22 3.74
N TYR A 198 7.42 10.38 3.10
CA TYR A 198 8.49 11.39 3.17
C TYR A 198 8.86 11.77 4.61
N LEU A 199 7.85 11.94 5.45
CA LEU A 199 8.02 12.34 6.86
C LEU A 199 8.81 11.31 7.69
N ASP A 200 8.80 10.03 7.28
CA ASP A 200 9.49 8.96 8.00
C ASP A 200 10.95 8.80 7.55
N LEU A 201 11.38 9.45 6.45
CA LEU A 201 12.76 9.40 5.94
C LEU A 201 13.77 10.19 6.80
N GLY A 202 13.33 10.71 7.95
CA GLY A 202 14.14 11.57 8.81
C GLY A 202 14.58 12.85 8.10
N ALA A 203 13.86 13.27 7.05
CA ALA A 203 14.09 14.51 6.34
C ALA A 203 13.58 15.67 7.20
N ASN A 204 14.41 16.71 7.36
CA ASN A 204 13.94 17.97 7.92
C ASN A 204 13.53 18.86 6.75
N ILE A 205 12.25 19.24 6.71
CA ILE A 205 11.66 20.08 5.66
C ILE A 205 12.38 21.43 5.56
N SER A 206 12.99 21.87 6.66
CA SER A 206 13.71 23.14 6.74
C SER A 206 15.18 23.10 6.30
N HIS A 207 15.76 21.93 6.00
CA HIS A 207 17.20 21.82 5.69
C HIS A 207 17.51 21.71 4.19
N ASP A 208 16.58 22.01 3.28
CA ASP A 208 16.74 22.03 1.82
C ASP A 208 17.30 20.74 1.16
N LEU A 209 17.57 19.71 1.95
CA LEU A 209 18.12 18.43 1.50
C LEU A 209 17.01 17.40 1.47
N LEU A 210 16.39 17.25 0.31
CA LEU A 210 15.46 16.15 0.04
C LEU A 210 16.22 14.82 0.21
N ARG A 211 15.99 14.12 1.32
CA ARG A 211 16.61 12.82 1.58
C ARG A 211 15.85 11.74 0.82
N LEU A 212 16.56 11.04 -0.05
CA LEU A 212 16.08 9.83 -0.71
C LEU A 212 17.03 8.70 -0.31
N PRO A 213 16.52 7.46 -0.11
CA PRO A 213 17.38 6.31 0.06
C PRO A 213 18.36 6.13 -1.12
N ASP A 214 19.57 5.68 -0.81
CA ASP A 214 20.65 5.51 -1.78
C ASP A 214 20.27 4.53 -2.90
N GLY A 215 20.70 4.81 -4.13
CA GLY A 215 20.51 3.91 -5.28
C GLY A 215 19.15 4.04 -5.98
N ILE A 216 18.18 4.75 -5.40
CA ILE A 216 16.82 4.85 -5.96
C ILE A 216 16.82 5.54 -7.32
N LEU A 217 17.51 6.67 -7.44
CA LEU A 217 17.50 7.45 -8.69
C LEU A 217 18.32 6.76 -9.79
N GLU A 218 19.26 5.90 -9.40
CA GLU A 218 20.08 5.09 -10.28
C GLU A 218 19.33 3.84 -10.82
N HIS A 219 18.12 3.56 -10.32
CA HIS A 219 17.34 2.41 -10.77
C HIS A 219 16.87 2.57 -12.23
N PRO A 220 17.21 1.64 -13.14
CA PRO A 220 17.13 1.89 -14.59
C PRO A 220 15.70 1.96 -15.14
N SER A 221 14.76 1.20 -14.58
CA SER A 221 13.36 1.20 -15.01
C SER A 221 12.49 2.21 -14.27
N LEU A 222 13.04 2.92 -13.29
CA LEU A 222 12.24 3.75 -12.39
C LEU A 222 11.83 5.04 -13.10
N GLN A 223 10.51 5.22 -13.23
CA GLN A 223 9.87 6.33 -13.94
C GLN A 223 9.29 7.37 -12.98
N MET A 224 8.88 6.95 -11.78
CA MET A 224 8.21 7.81 -10.81
C MET A 224 8.57 7.45 -9.37
N VAL A 225 8.99 8.45 -8.60
CA VAL A 225 9.15 8.40 -7.15
C VAL A 225 8.13 9.34 -6.52
N VAL A 226 7.20 8.81 -5.75
CA VAL A 226 6.16 9.59 -5.06
C VAL A 226 6.49 9.70 -3.59
N LEU A 227 6.77 10.91 -3.14
CA LEU A 227 6.94 11.26 -1.74
C LEU A 227 5.57 11.61 -1.15
N THR A 228 5.00 10.68 -0.39
CA THR A 228 3.70 10.87 0.26
C THR A 228 3.88 11.60 1.59
N VAL A 229 3.18 12.70 1.74
CA VAL A 229 3.11 13.51 2.97
C VAL A 229 1.74 13.27 3.61
N ASP A 230 1.71 12.54 4.71
CA ASP A 230 0.50 12.35 5.51
C ASP A 230 0.04 13.72 6.04
N GLU A 231 -1.07 14.23 5.49
CA GLU A 231 -1.51 15.61 5.72
C GLU A 231 -1.82 15.85 7.19
N ARG A 232 -2.41 14.86 7.87
CA ARG A 232 -2.71 14.96 9.30
C ARG A 232 -1.43 15.06 10.12
N LYS A 233 -0.46 14.17 9.88
CA LYS A 233 0.84 14.21 10.57
C LYS A 233 1.57 15.51 10.28
N TYR A 234 1.55 15.95 9.03
CA TYR A 234 2.20 17.18 8.59
C TYR A 234 1.66 18.42 9.31
N LEU A 235 0.33 18.57 9.41
CA LEU A 235 -0.25 19.74 10.06
C LEU A 235 -0.19 19.73 11.59
N HIS A 236 -0.15 18.54 12.22
CA HIS A 236 -0.27 18.42 13.68
C HIS A 236 1.06 18.11 14.38
N ASN A 237 2.10 17.69 13.67
CA ASN A 237 3.38 17.38 14.28
C ASN A 237 4.35 18.58 14.15
N PRO A 238 4.60 19.32 15.25
CA PRO A 238 5.47 20.48 15.22
C PRO A 238 6.92 20.13 14.85
N TRP A 239 7.35 18.87 15.03
CA TRP A 239 8.72 18.45 14.75
C TRP A 239 9.13 18.58 13.29
N TYR A 240 8.21 18.55 12.34
CA TYR A 240 8.51 18.74 10.92
C TYR A 240 8.77 20.21 10.54
N HIS A 241 8.44 21.12 11.45
CA HIS A 241 8.49 22.58 11.24
C HIS A 241 9.55 23.26 12.09
N ILE A 242 10.12 22.54 13.05
CA ILE A 242 11.24 23.04 13.83
C ILE A 242 12.45 23.03 12.91
N VAL A 243 12.91 24.23 12.54
CA VAL A 243 14.26 24.46 12.03
C VAL A 243 15.23 24.08 13.15
N ARG A 244 15.52 22.78 13.27
CA ARG A 244 16.47 22.28 14.24
C ARG A 244 17.81 22.91 13.86
N TYR A 245 18.24 23.91 14.62
CA TYR A 245 19.54 24.57 14.51
C TYR A 245 19.73 25.56 13.35
N SER A 246 18.82 26.53 13.16
CA SER A 246 19.33 27.84 12.69
C SER A 246 20.12 28.47 13.84
N VAL A 247 21.44 28.32 13.73
CA VAL A 247 22.50 28.83 14.58
C VAL A 247 22.13 30.14 15.27
N SER A 248 22.23 30.11 16.60
CA SER A 248 22.54 31.21 17.52
C SER A 248 22.58 32.61 16.91
N GLY A 249 21.48 33.37 17.05
CA GLY A 249 21.48 34.79 16.70
C GLY A 249 20.08 35.41 16.69
N THR A 250 19.52 35.67 17.87
CA THR A 250 18.57 36.77 18.19
C THR A 250 17.81 37.45 17.03
N GLY A 251 16.98 36.71 16.29
CA GLY A 251 16.10 37.29 15.27
C GLY A 251 14.94 36.34 14.98
N ASN A 252 13.72 36.87 15.01
CA ASN A 252 12.46 36.16 14.74
C ASN A 252 12.60 34.97 13.77
N VAL A 253 12.57 33.74 14.29
CA VAL A 253 12.40 32.54 13.46
C VAL A 253 10.99 32.60 12.88
N ARG A 254 10.87 33.13 11.67
CA ARG A 254 9.61 33.09 10.92
C ARG A 254 9.39 31.64 10.50
N TYR A 255 8.45 30.97 11.16
CA TYR A 255 7.92 29.70 10.67
C TYR A 255 7.26 29.97 9.32
N SER A 256 7.76 29.34 8.26
CA SER A 256 7.03 29.26 7.00
C SER A 256 5.68 28.59 7.25
N SER A 257 4.63 29.11 6.61
CA SER A 257 3.32 28.46 6.69
C SER A 257 3.37 27.01 6.19
N PRO A 258 2.47 26.11 6.64
CA PRO A 258 2.42 24.75 6.11
C PRO A 258 2.21 24.76 4.59
N ARG A 259 1.41 25.68 4.06
CA ARG A 259 1.27 25.91 2.62
C ARG A 259 2.60 26.21 1.94
N GLU A 260 3.34 27.20 2.41
CA GLU A 260 4.61 27.62 1.78
C GLU A 260 5.68 26.54 1.89
N SER A 261 5.80 25.87 3.04
CA SER A 261 6.79 24.81 3.23
C SER A 261 6.49 23.56 2.40
N PHE A 262 5.22 23.19 2.23
CA PHE A 262 4.83 22.12 1.31
C PHE A 262 5.16 22.48 -0.14
N ARG A 263 4.86 23.71 -0.59
CA ARG A 263 5.19 24.16 -1.94
C ARG A 263 6.70 24.23 -2.17
N ALA A 264 7.47 24.65 -1.16
CA ALA A 264 8.92 24.63 -1.21
C ALA A 264 9.45 23.19 -1.37
N LEU A 265 8.89 22.24 -0.62
CA LEU A 265 9.21 20.82 -0.75
C LEU A 265 8.90 20.27 -2.16
N VAL A 266 7.73 20.57 -2.71
CA VAL A 266 7.35 20.19 -4.08
C VAL A 266 8.36 20.74 -5.10
N LYS A 267 8.72 22.03 -4.97
CA LYS A 267 9.70 22.67 -5.84
C LYS A 267 11.09 22.03 -5.71
N GLN A 268 11.53 21.71 -4.50
CA GLN A 268 12.81 21.05 -4.25
C GLN A 268 12.86 19.64 -4.83
N ALA A 269 11.77 18.88 -4.74
CA ALA A 269 11.66 17.57 -5.35
C ALA A 269 11.88 17.65 -6.87
N TYR A 270 11.20 18.57 -7.55
CA TYR A 270 11.37 18.77 -9.00
C TYR A 270 12.76 19.27 -9.40
N LEU A 271 13.38 20.13 -8.58
CA LEU A 271 14.75 20.56 -8.83
C LEU A 271 15.77 19.43 -8.66
N LYS A 272 15.46 18.44 -7.81
CA LYS A 272 16.36 17.30 -7.57
C LYS A 272 16.34 16.31 -8.74
N ASP A 273 15.15 15.90 -9.17
CA ASP A 273 14.97 14.94 -10.26
C ASP A 273 13.51 15.04 -10.76
N ASP A 274 13.30 15.05 -12.08
CA ASP A 274 11.99 15.27 -12.70
C ASP A 274 11.01 14.09 -12.49
N ARG A 275 11.52 12.94 -12.06
CA ARG A 275 10.76 11.75 -11.67
C ARG A 275 10.30 11.81 -10.21
N VAL A 276 10.71 12.79 -9.41
CA VAL A 276 10.32 12.90 -8.00
C VAL A 276 9.12 13.81 -7.85
N HIS A 277 8.02 13.23 -7.35
CA HIS A 277 6.74 13.89 -7.12
C HIS A 277 6.49 13.95 -5.61
N VAL A 278 5.75 14.97 -5.17
CA VAL A 278 5.32 15.10 -3.78
C VAL A 278 3.81 15.26 -3.75
N ILE A 279 3.13 14.41 -2.97
CA ILE A 279 1.68 14.46 -2.81
C ILE A 279 1.28 14.42 -1.34
N LEU A 280 0.13 15.00 -1.03
CA LEU A 280 -0.55 14.83 0.25
C LEU A 280 -1.34 13.51 0.21
N SER A 281 -0.87 12.53 0.97
CA SER A 281 -1.46 11.18 1.04
C SER A 281 -1.08 10.49 2.37
N PRO A 282 -2.05 10.00 3.15
CA PRO A 282 -3.48 10.23 2.99
C PRO A 282 -3.87 11.69 3.30
N ARG A 283 -5.00 12.13 2.74
CA ARG A 283 -5.64 13.41 3.02
C ARG A 283 -6.35 13.43 4.37
N ILE A 284 -6.54 14.60 4.96
CA ILE A 284 -7.35 14.73 6.18
C ILE A 284 -8.78 14.23 5.93
N GLY A 285 -9.29 13.42 6.86
CA GLY A 285 -10.61 12.79 6.74
C GLY A 285 -10.62 11.49 5.96
N GLN A 286 -9.50 11.09 5.37
CA GLN A 286 -9.36 9.81 4.67
C GLN A 286 -8.25 8.97 5.31
N THR A 287 -8.46 7.67 5.35
CA THR A 287 -7.45 6.70 5.77
C THR A 287 -6.71 6.12 4.55
N ALA A 288 -5.47 5.65 4.73
CA ALA A 288 -4.69 5.07 3.63
C ALA A 288 -5.38 3.86 2.97
N VAL A 289 -6.15 3.12 3.76
CA VAL A 289 -6.97 1.98 3.29
C VAL A 289 -8.18 2.42 2.48
N GLU A 290 -8.84 3.52 2.82
CA GLU A 290 -9.94 4.07 2.02
C GLU A 290 -9.44 4.63 0.68
N GLU A 291 -8.32 5.34 0.70
CA GLU A 291 -7.65 5.81 -0.52
C GLU A 291 -7.26 4.63 -1.43
N TRP A 292 -6.64 3.60 -0.85
CA TRP A 292 -6.24 2.40 -1.60
C TRP A 292 -7.46 1.60 -2.12
N ASP A 293 -8.51 1.45 -1.32
CA ASP A 293 -9.75 0.77 -1.73
C ASP A 293 -10.47 1.53 -2.86
N ALA A 294 -10.47 2.87 -2.81
CA ALA A 294 -10.99 3.70 -3.89
C ALA A 294 -10.21 3.50 -5.20
N ALA A 295 -8.87 3.51 -5.13
CA ALA A 295 -8.01 3.24 -6.28
C ALA A 295 -8.24 1.84 -6.88
N GLY A 296 -8.32 0.82 -6.01
CA GLY A 296 -8.59 -0.56 -6.43
C GLY A 296 -9.96 -0.75 -7.11
N ARG A 297 -10.89 0.20 -6.94
CA ARG A 297 -12.20 0.22 -7.58
C ARG A 297 -12.27 1.08 -8.85
N GLY A 298 -11.13 1.60 -9.31
CA GLY A 298 -11.04 2.45 -10.49
C GLY A 298 -11.18 3.96 -10.21
N GLY A 299 -11.12 4.38 -8.93
CA GLY A 299 -10.83 5.77 -8.60
C GLY A 299 -9.36 6.12 -8.87
N GLU A 300 -9.02 7.41 -8.73
CA GLU A 300 -7.63 7.85 -8.92
C GLU A 300 -6.70 7.17 -7.91
N SER A 301 -5.66 6.52 -8.42
CA SER A 301 -4.54 6.01 -7.64
C SER A 301 -3.58 7.13 -7.22
N ILE A 302 -2.74 6.87 -6.22
CA ILE A 302 -1.70 7.83 -5.81
C ILE A 302 -0.74 8.18 -6.97
N TRP A 303 -0.56 7.26 -7.92
CA TRP A 303 0.28 7.42 -9.10
C TRP A 303 -0.35 8.41 -10.09
N GLU A 304 -1.65 8.28 -10.33
CA GLU A 304 -2.43 9.19 -11.18
C GLU A 304 -2.54 10.57 -10.54
N VAL A 305 -2.77 10.64 -9.22
CA VAL A 305 -2.72 11.91 -8.48
C VAL A 305 -1.35 12.57 -8.63
N ALA A 306 -0.25 11.83 -8.42
CA ALA A 306 1.11 12.36 -8.58
C ALA A 306 1.40 12.87 -10.00
N ALA A 307 0.91 12.16 -11.02
CA ALA A 307 1.02 12.60 -12.42
C ALA A 307 0.19 13.85 -12.69
N ARG A 308 -1.06 13.90 -12.23
CA ARG A 308 -1.99 15.03 -12.43
C ARG A 308 -1.50 16.32 -11.79
N VAL A 309 -0.93 16.23 -10.58
CA VAL A 309 -0.46 17.41 -9.84
C VAL A 309 0.92 17.87 -10.30
N LYS A 310 1.55 17.16 -11.25
CA LYS A 310 2.82 17.59 -11.83
C LYS A 310 2.62 18.89 -12.60
N GLY A 311 3.22 19.98 -12.10
CA GLY A 311 3.06 21.32 -12.68
C GLY A 311 1.78 22.05 -12.28
N ASP A 312 0.95 21.48 -11.41
CA ASP A 312 -0.20 22.18 -10.84
C ASP A 312 0.28 23.15 -9.74
N GLU A 313 0.37 24.43 -10.08
CA GLU A 313 0.75 25.48 -9.12
C GLU A 313 -0.28 25.68 -7.99
N GLN A 314 -1.51 25.21 -8.19
CA GLN A 314 -2.58 25.30 -7.20
C GLN A 314 -2.50 24.18 -6.17
N TYR A 315 -1.76 23.11 -6.44
CA TYR A 315 -1.65 21.98 -5.53
C TYR A 315 -0.97 22.37 -4.22
N GLY A 316 -1.65 22.13 -3.10
CA GLY A 316 -1.21 22.50 -1.76
C GLY A 316 -1.67 23.90 -1.32
N LEU A 317 -2.36 24.69 -2.15
CA LEU A 317 -2.97 25.96 -1.73
C LEU A 317 -4.10 25.76 -0.72
N GLU A 318 -4.72 24.57 -0.71
CA GLU A 318 -5.73 24.15 0.26
C GLU A 318 -5.17 24.02 1.68
N LEU A 319 -3.84 23.85 1.84
CA LEU A 319 -3.21 23.82 3.15
C LEU A 319 -3.36 25.17 3.86
N PRO A 320 -3.49 25.18 5.20
CA PRO A 320 -3.68 26.41 5.94
C PRO A 320 -2.43 27.29 5.90
N SER A 321 -2.63 28.61 6.01
CA SER A 321 -1.55 29.60 6.10
C SER A 321 -0.94 29.68 7.50
N THR A 322 -1.62 29.16 8.51
CA THR A 322 -1.16 29.12 9.89
C THR A 322 -1.37 27.73 10.49
N TYR A 323 -0.48 27.31 11.38
CA TYR A 323 -0.68 26.09 12.15
C TYR A 323 -1.84 26.27 13.13
N ALA A 324 -2.53 25.18 13.45
CA ALA A 324 -3.58 25.20 14.46
C ALA A 324 -3.00 25.72 15.80
N PRO A 325 -3.61 26.73 16.44
CA PRO A 325 -3.05 27.38 17.63
C PRO A 325 -2.96 26.47 18.87
N ASN A 326 -3.56 25.28 18.84
CA ASN A 326 -3.69 24.39 20.00
C ASN A 326 -2.70 23.21 20.00
N ILE A 327 -1.62 23.26 19.21
CA ILE A 327 -0.54 22.26 19.31
C ILE A 327 0.23 22.53 20.60
N ARG A 328 -0.22 21.94 21.71
CA ARG A 328 0.48 21.99 23.00
C ARG A 328 1.87 21.34 22.80
N ARG A 329 2.90 22.14 23.09
CA ARG A 329 4.30 21.70 23.16
C ARG A 329 4.51 20.75 24.32
#